data_AF-A0A915S9X3-F1
#
_entry.id   AF-A0A915S9X3-F1
#
_cell.length_a   1.000
_cell.length_b   1.000
_cell.length_c   1.000
_cell.angle_alpha   90.00
_cell.angle_beta   90.00
_cell.angle_gamma   90.00
#
_symmetry.space_group_name_H-M   'P 1'
#
loop_
_entity.id
_entity.type
_entity.pdbx_description
1 polymer ?
#
loop_
_entity_poly.entity_id
_entity_poly.type
_entity_poly.pdbx_seq_one_letter_code
_entity_poly.pdbx_strand_id
1 'polypeptide(L)' 'MSNNSRFAIARLIGARALQISMGAPIMVKLSKEDLERINYNPVKIAMIEYEKGVLPLRASFKEKL' A
#
# COMPACT_ATOMS: atom_id res chain seq x y z
N MET A 1 4.87 -3.34 -17.75
CA MET A 1 3.98 -2.87 -16.66
C MET A 1 2.56 -3.18 -17.08
N SER A 2 1.98 -4.22 -16.50
CA SER A 2 0.65 -4.76 -16.83
C SER A 2 -0.44 -3.72 -16.63
N ASN A 3 -1.51 -3.84 -17.40
CA ASN A 3 -2.66 -2.94 -17.45
C ASN A 3 -3.36 -2.82 -16.07
N ASN A 4 -2.79 -2.02 -15.18
CA ASN A 4 -3.28 -1.84 -13.81
C ASN A 4 -4.43 -0.84 -13.85
N SER A 5 -5.67 -1.34 -13.86
CA SER A 5 -6.85 -0.50 -13.74
C SER A 5 -6.74 0.38 -12.49
N ARG A 6 -7.11 1.67 -12.58
CA ARG A 6 -7.12 2.62 -11.45
C ARG A 6 -7.81 2.03 -10.21
N PHE A 7 -8.82 1.19 -10.42
CA PHE A 7 -9.54 0.46 -9.38
C PHE A 7 -8.70 -0.63 -8.69
N ALA A 8 -7.87 -1.34 -9.44
CA ALA A 8 -6.99 -2.37 -8.88
C ALA A 8 -5.92 -1.72 -7.98
N ILE A 9 -5.36 -0.59 -8.39
CA ILE A 9 -4.41 0.19 -7.59
C ILE A 9 -5.08 0.69 -6.31
N ALA A 10 -6.26 1.31 -6.41
CA ALA A 10 -7.02 1.77 -5.25
C ALA A 10 -7.33 0.63 -4.27
N ARG A 11 -7.72 -0.55 -4.77
CA ARG A 11 -7.97 -1.73 -3.93
C ARG A 11 -6.71 -2.24 -3.24
N LEU A 12 -5.58 -2.24 -3.94
CA LEU A 12 -4.29 -2.68 -3.40
C LEU A 12 -3.84 -1.77 -2.24
N ILE A 13 -3.94 -0.45 -2.43
CA ILE A 13 -3.63 0.55 -1.40
C ILE A 13 -4.59 0.41 -0.23
N GLY A 14 -5.90 0.27 -0.48
CA GLY A 14 -6.91 0.09 0.58
C GLY A 14 -6.70 -1.17 1.42
N ALA A 15 -6.41 -2.31 0.77
CA ALA A 15 -6.10 -3.55 1.46
C ALA A 15 -4.83 -3.43 2.32
N ARG A 16 -3.79 -2.75 1.81
CA ARG A 16 -2.57 -2.52 2.57
C ARG A 16 -2.77 -1.57 3.74
N ALA A 17 -3.53 -0.49 3.54
CA ALA A 17 -3.86 0.46 4.60
C ALA A 17 -4.56 -0.25 5.77
N LEU A 18 -5.50 -1.18 5.48
CA LEU A 18 -6.14 -1.99 6.51
C LEU A 18 -5.13 -2.84 7.30
N GLN A 19 -4.18 -3.49 6.62
CA GLN A 19 -3.14 -4.27 7.30
C GLN A 19 -2.31 -3.40 8.26
N ILE A 20 -1.93 -2.21 7.84
CA ILE A 20 -1.17 -1.26 8.66
C ILE A 20 -2.01 -0.83 9.88
N SER A 21 -3.30 -0.55 9.70
CA SER A 21 -4.22 -0.25 10.81
C SER A 21 -4.35 -1.40 11.81
N MET A 22 -4.17 -2.65 11.36
CA MET A 22 -4.17 -3.84 12.21
C MET A 22 -2.83 -4.09 12.92
N GLY A 23 -1.86 -3.20 12.77
CA GLY A 23 -0.53 -3.33 13.39
C GLY A 23 0.46 -4.18 12.58
N ALA A 24 0.21 -4.41 11.30
CA ALA A 24 1.17 -5.09 10.43
C ALA A 24 2.47 -4.28 10.29
N PRO A 25 3.63 -4.93 10.17
CA PRO A 25 4.90 -4.24 9.99
C PRO A 25 4.92 -3.48 8.66
N ILE A 26 5.45 -2.25 8.74
CA ILE A 26 5.69 -1.38 7.60
C ILE A 26 7.03 -1.78 6.98
N MET A 27 7.08 -1.98 5.66
CA MET A 27 8.30 -2.36 4.95
C MET A 27 9.11 -1.17 4.43
N VAL A 28 8.49 0.02 4.35
CA VAL A 28 9.25 1.23 4.08
C VAL A 28 10.03 1.66 5.32
N LYS A 29 11.33 1.91 5.14
CA LYS A 29 12.13 2.65 6.13
C LYS A 29 11.69 4.11 6.07
N LEU A 30 10.68 4.46 6.87
CA LEU A 30 10.32 5.84 7.19
C LEU A 30 11.08 6.26 8.45
N SER A 31 11.68 7.44 8.44
CA SER A 31 12.21 8.02 9.67
C SER A 31 11.04 8.36 10.60
N LYS A 32 11.27 8.39 11.92
CA LYS A 32 10.24 8.76 12.90
C LYS A 32 9.60 10.12 12.58
N GLU A 33 10.40 11.04 12.08
CA GLU A 33 10.02 12.38 11.61
C GLU A 33 8.99 12.33 10.46
N ASP A 34 9.15 11.41 9.52
CA ASP A 34 8.23 11.23 8.40
C ASP A 34 6.91 10.62 8.86
N LEU A 35 6.96 9.68 9.81
CA LEU A 35 5.79 9.04 10.43
C LEU A 35 4.96 10.04 11.25
N GLU A 36 5.63 10.93 11.99
CA GLU A 36 4.98 12.02 12.73
C GLU A 36 4.36 13.06 11.78
N ARG A 37 5.06 13.42 10.69
CA ARG A 37 4.52 14.33 9.65
C ARG A 37 3.23 13.83 9.00
N ILE A 38 3.11 12.52 8.79
CA ILE A 38 1.91 11.91 8.20
C ILE A 38 0.88 11.47 9.24
N ASN A 39 1.12 11.75 10.53
CA ASN A 39 0.27 11.36 11.66
C ASN A 39 -0.08 9.86 11.62
N TYR A 40 0.90 9.02 11.27
CA TYR A 40 0.73 7.57 11.14
C TYR A 40 -0.45 7.14 10.25
N ASN A 41 -0.87 7.97 9.28
CA ASN A 41 -2.02 7.65 8.46
C ASN A 41 -1.76 6.38 7.62
N PRO A 42 -2.51 5.28 7.84
CA PRO A 42 -2.27 3.99 7.19
C PRO A 42 -2.36 4.06 5.66
N VAL A 43 -3.23 4.92 5.13
CA VAL A 43 -3.42 5.11 3.68
C VAL A 43 -2.19 5.78 3.07
N LYS A 44 -1.64 6.81 3.73
CA LYS A 44 -0.43 7.48 3.24
C LYS A 44 0.77 6.55 3.26
N ILE A 45 0.91 5.76 4.32
CA ILE A 45 2.00 4.77 4.43
C ILE A 45 1.89 3.73 3.31
N ALA A 46 0.69 3.18 3.07
CA ALA A 46 0.45 2.23 1.97
C ALA A 46 0.74 2.84 0.59
N MET A 47 0.44 4.13 0.39
CA MET A 47 0.73 4.84 -0.85
C MET A 47 2.24 4.99 -1.09
N ILE A 48 3.00 5.35 -0.04
CA ILE A 48 4.47 5.44 -0.11
C ILE A 48 5.09 4.06 -0.38
N GLU A 49 4.58 2.99 0.24
CA GLU A 49 5.05 1.62 -0.04
C GLU A 49 4.77 1.20 -1.50
N TYR A 50 3.64 1.63 -2.05
CA TYR A 50 3.30 1.40 -3.46
C TYR A 50 4.22 2.17 -4.41
N GLU A 51 4.46 3.46 -4.16
CA GLU A 51 5.36 4.30 -4.96
C GLU A 51 6.81 3.81 -4.93
N LYS A 52 7.28 3.30 -3.79
CA LYS A 52 8.61 2.68 -3.68
C LYS A 52 8.69 1.26 -4.23
N GLY A 53 7.57 0.67 -4.65
CA GLY A 53 7.53 -0.70 -5.19
C GLY A 53 7.85 -1.79 -4.16
N VAL A 54 7.76 -1.49 -2.86
CA VAL A 54 8.05 -2.43 -1.75
C VAL A 54 6.78 -3.09 -1.20
N LEU A 55 5.61 -2.82 -1.81
CA LEU A 55 4.34 -3.36 -1.34
C LEU A 55 4.33 -4.91 -1.39
N PRO A 56 4.00 -5.62 -0.28
CA PRO A 56 4.00 -7.10 -0.25
C PRO A 56 2.82 -7.73 -0.99
N LEU A 57 2.03 -6.93 -1.71
CA LEU A 57 0.77 -7.34 -2.32
C LEU A 57 0.83 -7.13 -3.82
N ARG A 58 0.20 -8.06 -4.56
CA ARG A 58 0.08 -7.97 -6.01
C ARG A 58 -1.37 -8.21 -6.43
N ALA A 59 -1.85 -7.39 -7.36
CA ALA A 59 -3.15 -7.62 -7.98
C ALA A 59 -3.03 -8.79 -8.98
N SER A 60 -3.87 -9.80 -8.82
CA SER A 60 -4.02 -10.90 -9.78
C SER A 60 -5.41 -10.79 -10.40
N PHE A 61 -5.46 -10.61 -11.72
CA PHE A 61 -6.71 -10.66 -12.48
C PHE A 61 -6.97 -12.11 -12.85
N LYS A 62 -8.08 -12.69 -12.39
CA LYS A 62 -8.55 -13.96 -12.95
C LYS A 62 -9.25 -13.64 -14.26
N GLU A 63 -8.83 -14.28 -15.34
CA GLU A 63 -9.67 -14.37 -16.53
C GLU A 63 -10.98 -15.06 -16.16
N LYS A 64 -12.09 -14.47 -16.61
CA LYS A 64 -13.39 -15.15 -16.55
C LYS A 64 -13.31 -16.30 -17.55
N LEU A 65 -13.38 -17.53 -17.03
CA LEU A 65 -13.79 -18.70 -17.83
C LEU A 65 -15.23 -18.51 -18.32
#